data_AF-A0A927ITQ9-F1
#
_entry.id   AF-A0A927ITQ9-F1
#
_cell.length_a   1.000
_cell.length_b   1.000
_cell.length_c   1.000
_cell.angle_alpha   90.00
_cell.angle_beta   90.00
_cell.angle_gamma   90.00
#
_symmetry.space_group_name_H-M   'P 1'
#
loop_
_entity.id
_entity.type
_entity.pdbx_description
1 polymer ?
#
loop_
_entity_poly.entity_id
_entity_poly.type
_entity_poly.pdbx_seq_one_letter_code
_entity_poly.pdbx_strand_id
1 'polypeptide(L)'
;MKAYAIAFSSVALLAWQTPLAAQPTRYEACTTGISVEGLIDDLDVYGPGADPVGETEDLIIDDSGRVLALRAELGGFMGLGETHVSLPWRTVEVGETWVRSLALAEGVEGLTPLSDQALVQELVGSGNSETAHAYRASELIGDFVRTADGDDGFANLGVVDDLLIDKDLVKAVIIAPDAGLGFAEKYAVPFDDYLKGGWTPASTAFDLAFQQNEVEQIEAFDC
;
A
#
# COMPACT_ATOMS: atom_id res chain seq x y z
N MET A 1 -58.08 -27.02 7.81
CA MET A 1 -56.77 -26.39 8.12
C MET A 1 -56.16 -25.94 6.81
N LYS A 2 -56.04 -24.63 6.56
CA LYS A 2 -55.42 -24.07 5.35
C LYS A 2 -53.94 -23.83 5.65
N ALA A 3 -53.05 -24.50 4.93
CA ALA A 3 -51.61 -24.23 4.99
C ALA A 3 -51.32 -22.98 4.16
N TYR A 4 -50.77 -21.95 4.81
CA TYR A 4 -50.20 -20.78 4.13
C TYR A 4 -48.73 -21.10 3.84
N ALA A 5 -48.35 -21.15 2.57
CA ALA A 5 -46.96 -21.18 2.16
C ALA A 5 -46.40 -19.76 2.25
N ILE A 6 -45.43 -19.54 3.14
CA ILE A 6 -44.65 -18.30 3.18
C ILE A 6 -43.56 -18.43 2.11
N ALA A 7 -43.71 -17.71 1.01
CA ALA A 7 -42.65 -17.57 0.01
C ALA A 7 -41.60 -16.60 0.57
N PHE A 8 -40.43 -17.11 0.95
CA PHE A 8 -39.25 -16.27 1.14
C PHE A 8 -38.74 -15.86 -0.25
N SER A 9 -39.03 -14.61 -0.64
CA SER A 9 -38.39 -13.99 -1.79
C SER A 9 -36.94 -13.73 -1.40
N SER A 10 -36.01 -14.55 -1.89
CA SER A 10 -34.59 -14.27 -1.82
C SER A 10 -34.32 -12.98 -2.61
N VAL A 11 -34.23 -11.85 -1.91
CA VAL A 11 -33.63 -10.65 -2.49
C VAL A 11 -32.15 -10.94 -2.55
N ALA A 12 -31.65 -11.31 -3.72
CA ALA A 12 -30.23 -11.23 -3.99
C ALA A 12 -29.85 -9.75 -3.83
N LEU A 13 -29.17 -9.43 -2.74
CA LEU A 13 -28.43 -8.18 -2.63
C LEU A 13 -27.32 -8.28 -3.68
N LEU A 14 -27.63 -7.85 -4.91
CA LEU A 14 -26.60 -7.38 -5.82
C LEU A 14 -25.97 -6.20 -5.06
N ALA A 15 -24.80 -6.41 -4.49
CA ALA A 15 -23.97 -5.30 -4.06
C ALA A 15 -23.70 -4.51 -5.34
N TRP A 16 -24.39 -3.39 -5.51
CA TRP A 16 -24.00 -2.41 -6.51
C TRP A 16 -22.61 -2.00 -6.07
N GLN A 17 -21.58 -2.46 -6.78
CA GLN A 17 -20.24 -1.95 -6.58
C GLN A 17 -20.36 -0.43 -6.73
N THR A 18 -20.03 0.31 -5.67
CA THR A 18 -20.01 1.76 -5.74
C THR A 18 -19.05 2.13 -6.88
N PRO A 19 -19.52 2.85 -7.91
CA PRO A 19 -18.65 3.23 -9.02
C PRO A 19 -17.46 3.98 -8.44
N LEU A 20 -16.26 3.70 -8.96
CA LEU A 20 -14.99 4.21 -8.44
C LEU A 20 -15.00 5.75 -8.33
N ALA A 21 -15.69 6.41 -9.26
CA ALA A 21 -15.97 7.85 -9.27
C ALA A 21 -16.74 8.40 -8.05
N ALA A 22 -17.47 7.55 -7.32
CA ALA A 22 -18.29 7.93 -6.16
C ALA A 22 -17.63 7.59 -4.82
N GLN A 23 -16.36 7.16 -4.84
CA GLN A 23 -15.68 6.71 -3.62
C GLN A 23 -15.14 7.91 -2.82
N PRO A 24 -15.34 7.94 -1.48
CA PRO A 24 -15.03 9.09 -0.62
C PRO A 24 -13.54 9.34 -0.40
N THR A 25 -12.67 8.49 -0.98
CA THR A 25 -11.24 8.43 -0.68
C THR A 25 -10.46 9.66 -1.11
N ARG A 26 -10.97 10.47 -2.04
CA ARG A 26 -10.29 11.69 -2.51
C ARG A 26 -10.00 12.69 -1.39
N TYR A 27 -11.00 13.03 -0.55
CA TYR A 27 -10.83 14.10 0.44
C TYR A 27 -10.06 13.64 1.69
N GLU A 28 -10.31 12.42 2.16
CA GLU A 28 -9.62 11.87 3.33
C GLU A 28 -8.15 11.56 3.01
N ALA A 29 -7.87 10.98 1.83
CA ALA A 29 -6.49 10.67 1.45
C ALA A 29 -5.62 11.93 1.22
N CYS A 30 -6.16 13.02 0.65
CA CYS A 30 -5.42 14.27 0.48
C CYS A 30 -5.14 15.04 1.79
N THR A 31 -5.90 14.79 2.87
CA THR A 31 -5.79 15.58 4.11
C THR A 31 -5.11 14.84 5.25
N THR A 32 -5.13 13.51 5.24
CA THR A 32 -4.51 12.69 6.29
C THR A 32 -3.59 11.60 5.76
N GLY A 33 -3.52 11.42 4.44
CA GLY A 33 -2.65 10.42 3.82
C GLY A 33 -1.18 10.82 3.88
N ILE A 34 -0.34 9.84 4.16
CA ILE A 34 1.11 9.94 4.02
C ILE A 34 1.47 9.27 2.68
N SER A 35 2.21 10.00 1.84
CA SER A 35 2.82 9.47 0.62
C SER A 35 3.87 8.44 1.00
N VAL A 36 3.76 7.22 0.46
CA VAL A 36 4.75 6.18 0.71
C VAL A 36 6.00 6.43 -0.10
N GLU A 37 5.88 6.85 -1.36
CA GLU A 37 7.02 7.24 -2.19
C GLU A 37 7.86 8.32 -1.50
N GLY A 38 7.22 9.39 -1.02
CA GLY A 38 7.91 10.44 -0.28
C GLY A 38 8.45 9.99 1.09
N LEU A 39 7.87 8.95 1.71
CA LEU A 39 8.36 8.40 2.97
C LEU A 39 9.59 7.52 2.79
N ILE A 40 9.76 6.86 1.63
CA ILE A 40 10.86 5.94 1.35
C ILE A 40 11.97 6.57 0.52
N ASP A 41 11.84 7.85 0.16
CA ASP A 41 12.84 8.67 -0.53
C ASP A 41 13.84 9.29 0.47
N ASP A 42 14.60 8.43 1.16
CA ASP A 42 15.73 8.79 2.03
C ASP A 42 15.42 9.85 3.12
N LEU A 43 14.23 9.79 3.75
CA LEU A 43 13.92 10.67 4.89
C LEU A 43 14.82 10.37 6.10
N ASP A 44 15.26 11.42 6.78
CA ASP A 44 16.05 11.31 8.00
C ASP A 44 15.31 10.49 9.08
N VAL A 45 15.97 9.46 9.60
CA VAL A 45 15.50 8.64 10.73
C VAL A 45 16.15 9.11 12.02
N TYR A 46 15.32 9.37 13.03
CA TYR A 46 15.72 9.80 14.36
C TYR A 46 15.39 8.74 15.42
N GLY A 47 16.32 8.57 16.37
CA GLY A 47 16.06 7.86 17.62
C GLY A 47 15.48 8.80 18.71
N PRO A 48 15.78 8.57 20.00
CA PRO A 48 15.39 9.51 21.07
C PRO A 48 16.18 10.83 21.05
N GLY A 49 17.30 10.89 20.32
CA GLY A 49 18.16 12.07 20.19
C GLY A 49 17.62 13.14 19.24
N ALA A 50 18.45 14.16 19.00
CA ALA A 50 18.16 15.27 18.10
C ALA A 50 18.90 15.18 16.76
N ASP A 51 19.92 14.31 16.66
CA ASP A 51 20.67 14.09 15.43
C ASP A 51 20.09 12.88 14.66
N PRO A 52 20.07 12.91 13.32
CA PRO A 52 19.66 11.77 12.51
C PRO A 52 20.64 10.62 12.71
N VAL A 53 20.12 9.40 12.64
CA VAL A 53 20.87 8.15 12.85
C VAL A 53 20.86 7.26 11.60
N GLY A 54 20.20 7.70 10.53
CA GLY A 54 20.03 6.94 9.31
C GLY A 54 18.95 7.53 8.39
N GLU A 55 18.55 6.75 7.39
CA GLU A 55 17.59 7.15 6.35
C GLU A 55 16.54 6.03 6.16
N THR A 56 15.34 6.40 5.74
CA THR A 56 14.28 5.45 5.38
C THR A 56 14.60 4.75 4.06
N GLU A 57 14.30 3.45 3.96
CA GLU A 57 14.50 2.70 2.71
C GLU A 57 13.19 2.20 2.07
N ASP A 58 12.25 1.73 2.88
CA ASP A 58 11.07 1.02 2.36
C ASP A 58 9.99 0.81 3.43
N LEU A 59 8.80 0.38 3.02
CA LEU A 59 7.77 -0.15 3.93
C LEU A 59 7.53 -1.63 3.67
N ILE A 60 7.31 -2.39 4.74
CA ILE A 60 6.81 -3.75 4.66
C ILE A 60 5.29 -3.73 4.83
N ILE A 61 4.57 -4.22 3.83
CA ILE A 61 3.10 -4.23 3.78
C ILE A 61 2.62 -5.67 3.62
N ASP A 62 1.61 -6.08 4.40
CA ASP A 62 1.03 -7.41 4.29
C ASP A 62 -0.07 -7.51 3.20
N ASP A 63 -0.50 -8.73 2.89
CA ASP A 63 -1.58 -9.00 1.91
C ASP A 63 -2.92 -8.31 2.23
N SER A 64 -3.11 -7.77 3.44
CA SER A 64 -4.30 -7.00 3.82
C SER A 64 -4.13 -5.49 3.69
N GLY A 65 -2.96 -5.02 3.24
CA GLY A 65 -2.62 -3.61 3.13
C GLY A 65 -2.18 -2.97 4.45
N ARG A 66 -1.86 -3.78 5.47
CA ARG A 66 -1.36 -3.25 6.74
C ARG A 66 0.14 -2.99 6.65
N VAL A 67 0.55 -1.81 7.11
CA VAL A 67 1.95 -1.45 7.25
C VAL A 67 2.50 -2.14 8.51
N LEU A 68 3.43 -3.07 8.30
CA LEU A 68 4.02 -3.89 9.35
C LEU A 68 5.26 -3.22 9.96
N ALA A 69 6.14 -2.69 9.09
CA ALA A 69 7.41 -2.11 9.49
C ALA A 69 7.92 -1.10 8.46
N LEU A 70 8.77 -0.19 8.93
CA LEU A 70 9.61 0.67 8.12
C LEU A 70 11.01 0.04 8.05
N ARG A 71 11.53 -0.16 6.85
CA ARG A 71 12.94 -0.48 6.62
C ARG A 71 13.74 0.81 6.68
N ALA A 72 14.84 0.76 7.40
CA ALA A 72 15.75 1.89 7.54
C ALA A 72 17.19 1.43 7.50
N GLU A 73 18.03 2.26 6.93
CA GLU A 73 19.47 2.12 6.93
C GLU A 73 20.04 3.00 8.03
N LEU A 74 20.71 2.40 9.02
CA LEU A 74 21.21 3.10 10.21
C LEU A 74 22.73 3.07 10.29
N GLY A 75 23.31 4.18 10.74
CA GLY A 75 24.76 4.33 10.96
C GLY A 75 25.55 4.58 9.67
N GLY A 76 26.84 4.26 9.71
CA GLY A 76 27.77 4.49 8.59
C GLY A 76 28.23 5.94 8.41
N PHE A 77 29.34 6.11 7.71
CA PHE A 77 29.78 7.39 7.16
C PHE A 77 30.09 7.11 5.69
N MET A 78 29.23 7.59 4.78
CA MET A 78 29.37 7.42 3.32
C MET A 78 29.27 5.97 2.78
N GLY A 79 28.24 5.19 3.14
CA GLY A 79 27.98 3.88 2.49
C GLY A 79 28.84 2.73 3.02
N LEU A 80 29.46 2.89 4.20
CA LEU A 80 30.32 1.88 4.81
C LEU A 80 29.97 1.72 6.29
N GLY A 81 29.57 0.49 6.65
CA GLY A 81 29.23 0.13 8.02
C GLY A 81 27.79 0.46 8.41
N GLU A 82 26.90 0.70 7.43
CA GLU A 82 25.47 0.77 7.70
C GLU A 82 24.88 -0.57 8.11
N THR A 83 23.82 -0.48 8.90
CA THR A 83 23.00 -1.60 9.32
C THR A 83 21.57 -1.36 8.89
N HIS A 84 21.12 -2.24 8.01
CA HIS A 84 19.78 -2.42 7.53
C HIS A 84 18.90 -3.06 8.61
N VAL A 85 17.87 -2.33 9.08
CA VAL A 85 16.97 -2.79 10.15
C VAL A 85 15.50 -2.64 9.78
N SER A 86 14.64 -3.39 10.48
CA SER A 86 13.19 -3.19 10.47
C SER A 86 12.70 -2.53 11.75
N LEU A 87 12.03 -1.39 11.61
CA LEU A 87 11.39 -0.65 12.69
C LEU A 87 9.90 -0.98 12.68
N PRO A 88 9.33 -1.60 13.74
CA PRO A 88 7.91 -1.90 13.79
C PRO A 88 7.08 -0.63 13.58
N TRP A 89 6.12 -0.64 12.66
CA TRP A 89 5.39 0.57 12.28
C TRP A 89 4.72 1.27 13.47
N ARG A 90 4.22 0.48 14.43
CA ARG A 90 3.63 0.99 15.68
C ARG A 90 4.56 1.85 16.55
N THR A 91 5.87 1.80 16.34
CA THR A 91 6.85 2.62 17.06
C THR A 91 7.30 3.82 16.26
N VAL A 92 6.82 3.96 15.02
CA VAL A 92 7.21 5.00 14.07
C VAL A 92 6.26 6.19 14.17
N GLU A 93 6.84 7.38 14.20
CA GLU A 93 6.18 8.67 14.06
C GLU A 93 6.72 9.33 12.79
N VAL A 94 5.82 9.76 11.91
CA VAL A 94 6.17 10.41 10.64
C VAL A 94 5.94 11.92 10.78
N GLY A 95 6.99 12.69 10.51
CA GLY A 95 6.95 14.13 10.33
C GLY A 95 6.92 14.53 8.86
N GLU A 96 7.06 15.82 8.58
CA GLU A 96 7.01 16.34 7.20
C GLU A 96 8.22 15.90 6.35
N THR A 97 9.39 15.79 6.96
CA THR A 97 10.67 15.46 6.27
C THR A 97 11.54 14.52 7.12
N TRP A 98 10.94 13.82 8.07
CA TRP A 98 11.66 12.99 9.04
C TRP A 98 10.78 11.88 9.57
N VAL A 99 11.44 10.84 10.06
CA VAL A 99 10.80 9.76 10.82
C VAL A 99 11.48 9.61 12.18
N ARG A 100 10.71 9.31 13.22
CA ARG A 100 11.25 8.93 14.53
C ARG A 100 10.76 7.56 14.93
N SER A 101 11.66 6.73 15.48
CA SER A 101 11.27 5.43 16.01
C SER A 101 11.66 5.27 17.49
N LEU A 102 10.66 4.95 18.32
CA LEU A 102 10.88 4.64 19.74
C LEU A 102 11.64 3.32 19.93
N ALA A 103 11.65 2.43 18.95
CA ALA A 103 12.38 1.17 19.01
C ALA A 103 13.91 1.37 19.09
N LEU A 104 14.40 2.54 18.65
CA LEU A 104 15.83 2.88 18.66
C LEU A 104 16.35 3.34 20.03
N ALA A 105 15.48 3.46 21.04
CA ALA A 105 15.88 3.88 22.38
C ALA A 105 16.88 2.92 23.05
N GLU A 106 16.80 1.63 22.72
CA GLU A 106 17.70 0.58 23.24
C GLU A 106 18.87 0.29 22.28
N GLY A 107 19.04 1.10 21.22
CA GLY A 107 20.00 0.86 20.15
C GLY A 107 19.48 -0.07 19.05
N VAL A 108 20.38 -0.53 18.18
CA VAL A 108 20.05 -1.36 17.01
C VAL A 108 20.22 -2.87 17.24
N GLU A 109 20.89 -3.28 18.32
CA GLU A 109 21.26 -4.69 18.59
C GLU A 109 20.05 -5.62 18.80
N GLY A 110 18.88 -5.06 19.15
CA GLY A 110 17.63 -5.79 19.32
C GLY A 110 16.68 -5.71 18.12
N LEU A 111 17.06 -5.01 17.05
CA LEU A 111 16.25 -4.90 15.85
C LEU A 111 16.54 -6.05 14.91
N THR A 112 15.50 -6.58 14.27
CA THR A 112 15.60 -7.68 13.33
C THR A 112 16.44 -7.23 12.12
N PRO A 113 17.61 -7.85 11.87
CA PRO A 113 18.38 -7.60 10.65
C PRO A 113 17.56 -8.01 9.44
N LEU A 114 17.69 -7.27 8.33
CA LEU A 114 16.84 -7.43 7.16
C LEU A 114 16.95 -8.83 6.53
N SER A 115 15.96 -9.67 6.84
CA SER A 115 15.47 -10.72 5.96
C SER A 115 13.94 -10.67 6.03
N ASP A 116 13.32 -10.26 4.92
CA ASP A 116 11.89 -9.92 4.86
C ASP A 116 11.00 -11.06 5.38
N GLN A 117 11.40 -12.32 5.15
CA GLN A 117 10.65 -13.50 5.60
C GLN A 117 10.65 -13.71 7.12
N ALA A 118 11.75 -13.40 7.82
CA ALA A 118 11.84 -13.61 9.27
C ALA A 118 10.96 -12.60 10.02
N LEU A 119 10.97 -11.35 9.56
CA LEU A 119 10.11 -10.30 10.08
C LEU A 119 8.63 -10.64 9.90
N VAL A 120 8.24 -11.13 8.71
CA VAL A 120 6.86 -11.54 8.42
C VAL A 120 6.41 -12.66 9.34
N GLN A 121 7.25 -13.67 9.56
CA GLN A 121 6.91 -14.79 10.42
C GLN A 121 6.77 -14.37 11.91
N GLU A 122 7.55 -13.37 12.35
CA GLU A 122 7.45 -12.78 13.68
C GLU A 122 6.20 -11.91 13.84
N LEU A 123 5.91 -11.04 12.86
CA LEU A 123 4.82 -10.06 12.93
C LEU A 123 3.44 -10.65 12.62
N VAL A 124 3.36 -11.64 11.72
CA VAL A 124 2.10 -12.27 11.32
C VAL A 124 1.77 -13.50 12.19
N GLY A 125 2.76 -14.01 12.92
CA GLY A 125 2.60 -15.12 13.87
C GLY A 125 2.52 -16.49 13.18
N SER A 126 3.00 -17.51 13.89
CA SER A 126 3.09 -18.92 13.45
C SER A 126 1.73 -19.63 13.20
N GLY A 127 0.63 -18.89 13.03
CA GLY A 127 -0.69 -19.43 12.75
C GLY A 127 -1.02 -19.38 11.26
N ASN A 128 -0.77 -20.48 10.54
CA ASN A 128 -1.08 -20.71 9.11
C ASN A 128 -0.25 -19.91 8.07
N SER A 129 1.08 -19.94 8.21
CA SER A 129 2.02 -19.26 7.32
C SER A 129 2.51 -20.16 6.16
N GLU A 130 1.62 -20.55 5.25
CA GLU A 130 2.01 -20.84 3.85
C GLU A 130 1.40 -19.82 2.86
N THR A 131 0.52 -18.92 3.33
CA THR A 131 -0.22 -17.98 2.48
C THR A 131 -0.12 -16.53 2.92
N ALA A 132 0.51 -16.24 4.06
CA ALA A 132 0.74 -14.86 4.50
C ALA A 132 2.03 -14.34 3.87
N HIS A 133 1.89 -13.40 2.97
CA HIS A 133 3.01 -12.70 2.36
C HIS A 133 3.04 -11.25 2.87
N ALA A 134 4.25 -10.71 2.91
CA ALA A 134 4.43 -9.28 2.92
C ALA A 134 5.45 -8.93 1.85
N TYR A 135 5.34 -7.71 1.37
CA TYR A 135 6.11 -7.19 0.25
C TYR A 135 6.61 -5.80 0.60
N ARG A 136 7.61 -5.39 -0.16
CA ARG A 136 8.14 -4.03 -0.06
C ARG A 136 7.23 -3.08 -0.82
N ALA A 137 7.05 -1.85 -0.34
CA ALA A 137 6.30 -0.84 -1.07
C ALA A 137 6.96 -0.56 -2.44
N SER A 138 8.28 -0.58 -2.48
CA SER A 138 9.06 -0.46 -3.72
C SER A 138 8.84 -1.61 -4.73
N GLU A 139 8.28 -2.75 -4.31
CA GLU A 139 7.87 -3.82 -5.23
C GLU A 139 6.50 -3.55 -5.86
N LEU A 140 5.69 -2.67 -5.26
CA LEU A 140 4.41 -2.24 -5.82
C LEU A 140 4.55 -0.96 -6.64
N ILE A 141 5.36 -0.01 -6.18
CA ILE A 141 5.56 1.26 -6.86
C ILE A 141 6.36 1.02 -8.15
N GLY A 142 5.88 1.58 -9.25
CA GLY A 142 6.42 1.38 -10.59
C GLY A 142 5.82 0.18 -11.35
N ASP A 143 5.03 -0.67 -10.72
CA ASP A 143 4.37 -1.78 -11.41
C ASP A 143 3.28 -1.29 -12.37
N PHE A 144 3.11 -2.01 -13.48
CA PHE A 144 2.07 -1.69 -14.46
C PHE A 144 0.68 -1.90 -13.88
N VAL A 145 -0.24 -1.00 -14.17
CA VAL A 145 -1.67 -1.16 -13.88
C VAL A 145 -2.41 -1.41 -15.18
N ARG A 146 -3.28 -2.42 -15.20
CA ARG A 146 -4.07 -2.84 -16.34
C ARG A 146 -5.55 -2.93 -15.98
N THR A 147 -6.42 -2.84 -16.98
CA THR A 147 -7.88 -2.96 -16.88
C THR A 147 -8.35 -4.21 -17.62
N ALA A 148 -9.52 -4.74 -17.24
CA ALA A 148 -10.01 -6.05 -17.69
C ALA A 148 -10.60 -6.10 -19.12
N ASP A 149 -10.49 -5.01 -19.89
CA ASP A 149 -11.19 -4.81 -21.18
C ASP A 149 -10.26 -4.63 -22.39
N GLY A 150 -9.00 -5.05 -22.31
CA GLY A 150 -8.13 -5.05 -23.50
C GLY A 150 -8.58 -6.03 -24.57
N ASP A 151 -8.24 -5.74 -25.83
CA ASP A 151 -8.57 -6.58 -27.00
C ASP A 151 -8.09 -8.05 -26.86
N ASP A 152 -7.03 -8.27 -26.05
CA ASP A 152 -6.46 -9.59 -25.70
C ASP A 152 -6.71 -9.99 -24.22
N GLY A 153 -7.61 -9.29 -23.53
CA GLY A 153 -8.03 -9.57 -22.15
C GLY A 153 -7.58 -8.54 -21.11
N PHE A 154 -6.50 -7.78 -21.36
CA PHE A 154 -6.03 -6.71 -20.47
C PHE A 154 -5.57 -5.49 -21.27
N ALA A 155 -5.95 -4.28 -20.85
CA ALA A 155 -5.46 -3.03 -21.43
C ALA A 155 -4.56 -2.30 -20.41
N ASN A 156 -3.38 -1.83 -20.84
CA ASN A 156 -2.54 -1.04 -19.95
C ASN A 156 -3.22 0.30 -19.63
N LEU A 157 -3.28 0.63 -18.34
CA LEU A 157 -3.80 1.89 -17.85
C LEU A 157 -2.67 2.87 -17.50
N GLY A 158 -1.59 2.37 -16.91
CA GLY A 158 -0.48 3.20 -16.43
C GLY A 158 0.44 2.43 -15.49
N VAL A 159 1.00 3.14 -14.51
CA VAL A 159 1.87 2.57 -13.47
C VAL A 159 1.43 3.01 -12.07
N VAL A 160 1.74 2.21 -11.07
CA VAL A 160 1.64 2.62 -9.67
C VAL A 160 2.67 3.72 -9.43
N ASP A 161 2.20 4.90 -9.05
CA ASP A 161 3.01 6.10 -8.82
C ASP A 161 3.29 6.31 -7.32
N ASP A 162 2.30 5.99 -6.47
CA ASP A 162 2.45 6.13 -5.01
C ASP A 162 1.42 5.22 -4.29
N LEU A 163 1.61 5.02 -3.00
CA LEU A 163 0.62 4.47 -2.09
C LEU A 163 0.31 5.53 -1.03
N LEU A 164 -0.96 5.68 -0.67
CA LEU A 164 -1.36 6.56 0.44
C LEU A 164 -1.71 5.72 1.66
N ILE A 165 -0.99 5.94 2.75
CA ILE A 165 -1.27 5.30 4.04
C ILE A 165 -1.97 6.28 4.98
N ASP A 166 -2.96 5.78 5.73
CA ASP A 166 -3.53 6.46 6.89
C ASP A 166 -3.36 5.54 8.09
N LYS A 167 -2.62 6.04 9.09
CA LYS A 167 -2.16 5.27 10.24
C LYS A 167 -1.35 4.06 9.79
N ASP A 168 -1.90 2.85 9.92
CA ASP A 168 -1.25 1.58 9.63
C ASP A 168 -1.86 0.84 8.44
N LEU A 169 -2.66 1.52 7.61
CA LEU A 169 -3.36 0.93 6.47
C LEU A 169 -3.09 1.71 5.19
N VAL A 170 -2.75 1.00 4.11
CA VAL A 170 -2.80 1.53 2.75
C VAL A 170 -4.26 1.79 2.40
N LYS A 171 -4.60 3.06 2.16
CA LYS A 171 -5.95 3.50 1.81
C LYS A 171 -6.15 3.52 0.31
N ALA A 172 -5.14 3.95 -0.43
CA ALA A 172 -5.23 4.09 -1.87
C ALA A 172 -3.91 3.77 -2.56
N VAL A 173 -4.03 3.27 -3.78
CA VAL A 173 -2.97 3.16 -4.77
C VAL A 173 -3.16 4.32 -5.75
N ILE A 174 -2.10 5.11 -5.93
CA ILE A 174 -2.08 6.21 -6.87
C ILE A 174 -1.50 5.72 -8.18
N ILE A 175 -2.19 6.02 -9.27
CA ILE A 175 -1.87 5.54 -10.61
C ILE A 175 -1.56 6.74 -11.47
N ALA A 176 -0.36 6.76 -12.05
CA ALA A 176 -0.02 7.67 -13.15
C ALA A 176 -0.42 7.00 -14.48
N PRO A 177 -1.40 7.54 -15.21
CA PRO A 177 -1.86 6.91 -16.44
C PRO A 177 -0.89 7.11 -17.61
N ASP A 178 -0.91 6.15 -18.54
CA ASP A 178 -0.19 6.27 -19.80
C ASP A 178 -0.71 7.47 -20.62
N ALA A 179 0.22 8.11 -21.33
CA ALA A 179 -0.10 9.28 -22.15
C ALA A 179 -1.20 8.95 -23.19
N GLY A 180 -2.34 9.62 -23.07
CA GLY A 180 -3.49 9.46 -23.96
C GLY A 180 -4.69 8.73 -23.36
N LEU A 181 -4.59 8.23 -22.11
CA LEU A 181 -5.68 7.59 -21.38
C LEU A 181 -6.28 8.53 -20.31
N GLY A 182 -7.28 9.31 -20.72
CA GLY A 182 -8.05 10.22 -19.85
C GLY A 182 -7.50 11.65 -19.76
N PHE A 183 -8.18 12.48 -18.95
CA PHE A 183 -7.84 13.89 -18.71
C PHE A 183 -7.17 14.14 -17.35
N ALA A 184 -7.07 13.12 -16.50
CA ALA A 184 -6.53 13.22 -15.15
C ALA A 184 -5.01 13.00 -15.16
N GLU A 185 -4.29 13.75 -14.32
CA GLU A 185 -2.84 13.56 -14.13
C GLU A 185 -2.54 12.32 -13.28
N LYS A 186 -3.39 11.99 -12.30
CA LYS A 186 -3.32 10.78 -11.47
C LYS A 186 -4.71 10.28 -11.11
N TYR A 187 -4.83 8.98 -10.84
CA TYR A 187 -6.03 8.34 -10.28
C TYR A 187 -5.73 7.76 -8.89
N ALA A 188 -6.70 7.78 -7.98
CA ALA A 188 -6.59 7.11 -6.69
C ALA A 188 -7.61 5.96 -6.62
N VAL A 189 -7.13 4.74 -6.39
CA VAL A 189 -7.96 3.54 -6.27
C VAL A 189 -7.85 2.97 -4.87
N PRO A 190 -8.95 2.71 -4.15
CA PRO A 190 -8.84 2.16 -2.80
C PRO A 190 -8.20 0.78 -2.77
N PHE A 191 -7.40 0.54 -1.74
CA PHE A 191 -6.60 -0.68 -1.64
C PHE A 191 -7.45 -1.96 -1.55
N ASP A 192 -8.64 -1.91 -0.95
CA ASP A 192 -9.54 -3.07 -0.90
C ASP A 192 -10.08 -3.46 -2.29
N ASP A 193 -10.26 -2.49 -3.18
CA ASP A 193 -10.64 -2.76 -4.57
C ASP A 193 -9.42 -3.21 -5.39
N TYR A 194 -8.23 -2.73 -5.03
CA TYR A 194 -6.97 -3.23 -5.55
C TYR A 194 -6.83 -4.75 -5.29
N LEU A 195 -7.02 -5.22 -4.05
CA LEU A 195 -6.89 -6.64 -3.70
C LEU A 195 -7.89 -7.57 -4.41
N LYS A 196 -9.05 -7.07 -4.87
CA LYS A 196 -10.06 -7.88 -5.58
C LYS A 196 -9.68 -8.24 -7.01
N GLY A 197 -8.68 -7.57 -7.58
CA GLY A 197 -8.15 -7.83 -8.93
C GLY A 197 -7.48 -9.20 -9.11
N GLY A 198 -7.28 -9.96 -8.04
CA GLY A 198 -6.59 -11.24 -8.10
C GLY A 198 -5.07 -11.09 -8.22
N TRP A 199 -4.54 -9.93 -7.80
CA TRP A 199 -3.11 -9.69 -7.76
C TRP A 199 -2.41 -10.76 -6.91
N THR A 200 -1.25 -11.18 -7.39
CA THR A 200 -0.35 -12.06 -6.65
C THR A 200 1.03 -11.42 -6.62
N PRO A 201 1.83 -11.60 -5.55
CA PRO A 201 3.17 -11.02 -5.43
C PRO A 201 4.19 -11.41 -6.52
N ALA A 202 3.84 -12.37 -7.39
CA ALA A 202 4.69 -12.79 -8.52
C ALA A 202 4.29 -12.14 -9.86
N SER A 203 3.25 -11.31 -9.88
CA SER A 203 2.78 -10.64 -11.09
C SER A 203 3.55 -9.34 -11.29
N THR A 204 4.08 -9.11 -12.49
CA THR A 204 4.73 -7.84 -12.89
C THR A 204 3.72 -6.78 -13.37
N ALA A 205 2.44 -7.00 -13.04
CA ALA A 205 1.33 -6.17 -13.45
C ALA A 205 0.16 -6.38 -12.50
N PHE A 206 -0.52 -5.28 -12.20
CA PHE A 206 -1.71 -5.20 -11.39
C PHE A 206 -2.95 -5.11 -12.28
N ASP A 207 -3.88 -6.04 -12.10
CA ASP A 207 -5.12 -6.11 -12.90
C ASP A 207 -6.29 -5.54 -12.11
N LEU A 208 -6.76 -4.36 -12.50
CA LEU A 208 -8.01 -3.81 -11.99
C LEU A 208 -9.19 -4.68 -12.45
N ALA A 209 -10.11 -4.95 -11.53
CA ALA A 209 -11.38 -5.60 -11.85
C ALA A 209 -12.34 -4.69 -12.66
N PHE A 210 -11.95 -3.43 -12.89
CA PHE A 210 -12.75 -2.42 -13.58
C PHE A 210 -12.36 -2.31 -15.07
N GLN A 211 -13.31 -1.85 -15.87
CA GLN A 211 -13.11 -1.53 -17.28
C GLN A 211 -12.54 -0.12 -17.45
N GLN A 212 -11.81 0.12 -18.54
CA GLN A 212 -11.21 1.41 -18.85
C GLN A 212 -12.22 2.56 -18.86
N ASN A 213 -13.42 2.33 -19.40
CA ASN A 213 -14.50 3.33 -19.43
C ASN A 213 -15.08 3.67 -18.03
N GLU A 214 -14.86 2.84 -17.02
CA GLU A 214 -15.20 3.10 -15.62
C GLU A 214 -14.10 3.92 -14.94
N VAL A 215 -12.84 3.69 -15.33
CA VAL A 215 -11.67 4.45 -14.88
C VAL A 215 -11.70 5.88 -15.42
N GLU A 216 -12.11 6.08 -16.67
CA GLU A 216 -12.27 7.40 -17.29
C GLU A 216 -13.32 8.29 -16.59
N GLN A 217 -14.20 7.69 -15.78
CA GLN A 217 -15.21 8.41 -15.00
C GLN A 217 -14.69 8.80 -13.61
N ILE A 218 -13.51 8.34 -13.21
CA ILE A 218 -12.87 8.76 -11.96
C ILE A 218 -12.39 10.20 -12.14
N GLU A 219 -12.78 11.08 -11.23
CA GLU A 219 -12.23 12.44 -11.20
C GLU A 219 -10.72 12.39 -10.95
N ALA A 220 -9.97 13.33 -11.55
CA ALA A 220 -8.55 13.45 -11.30
C ALA A 220 -8.26 13.53 -9.79
N PHE A 221 -7.27 12.75 -9.36
CA PHE A 221 -6.70 12.90 -8.03
C PHE A 221 -5.80 14.14 -8.04
N ASP A 222 -6.21 15.15 -7.28
CA ASP A 222 -5.54 16.45 -7.16
C ASP A 222 -5.57 16.83 -5.68
N CYS A 223 -4.38 16.89 -5.08
CA CYS A 223 -4.07 17.47 -3.79
C CYS A 223 -3.06 18.60 -4.07
#